data_AF-A0A2Z4ICQ3-F1
#
_entry.id   AF-A0A2Z4ICQ3-F1
#
_cell.length_a   1.000
_cell.length_b   1.000
_cell.length_c   1.000
_cell.angle_alpha   90.00
_cell.angle_beta   90.00
_cell.angle_gamma   90.00
#
_symmetry.space_group_name_H-M   'P 1'
#
loop_
_entity.id
_entity.type
_entity.pdbx_description
1 polymer ?
#
loop_
_entity_poly.entity_id
_entity_poly.type
_entity_poly.pdbx_seq_one_letter_code
_entity_poly.pdbx_strand_id
1 'polypeptide(L)' 'MARSNNSFIKKQKADRKAKKKKEKLENRLEKKRHETSGKLEDMIAYVDEFGNISDTPPEPPEDKDKKKKNSGSAPTD' A
#
# COMPACT_ATOMS: atom_id res chain seq x y z
N MET A 1 12.90 44.56 -34.62
CA MET A 1 13.57 43.67 -33.64
C MET A 1 12.76 42.39 -33.43
N ALA A 2 13.32 41.22 -33.70
CA ALA A 2 12.71 39.94 -33.36
C ALA A 2 12.70 39.79 -31.82
N ARG A 3 11.52 39.62 -31.21
CA ARG A 3 11.35 39.46 -29.75
C ARG A 3 12.09 38.19 -29.31
N SER A 4 12.89 38.26 -28.25
CA SER A 4 13.77 37.16 -27.85
C SER A 4 12.99 35.96 -27.32
N ASN A 5 12.81 34.93 -28.15
CA ASN A 5 12.17 33.64 -27.81
C ASN A 5 12.80 32.92 -26.59
N ASN A 6 13.98 33.35 -26.16
CA ASN A 6 14.72 32.81 -25.02
C ASN A 6 14.01 33.08 -23.67
N SER A 7 13.38 34.25 -23.47
CA SER A 7 12.72 34.56 -22.19
C SER A 7 11.51 33.66 -21.94
N PHE A 8 10.74 33.38 -23.00
CA PHE A 8 9.57 32.50 -22.96
C PHE A 8 9.96 31.05 -22.61
N ILE A 9 11.01 30.53 -23.24
CA ILE A 9 11.54 29.19 -22.95
C ILE A 9 12.05 29.10 -21.50
N LYS A 10 12.75 30.13 -21.01
CA LYS A 10 13.20 30.21 -19.62
C LYS A 10 12.02 30.21 -18.64
N LYS A 11 10.99 31.01 -18.90
CA LYS A 11 9.76 31.07 -18.09
C LYS A 11 9.08 29.70 -18.04
N GLN A 12 8.85 29.05 -19.18
CA GLN A 12 8.25 27.72 -19.22
C GLN A 12 9.05 26.68 -18.42
N LYS A 13 10.39 26.70 -18.52
CA LYS A 13 11.24 25.79 -17.74
C LYS A 13 11.14 26.05 -16.24
N ALA A 14 11.07 27.32 -15.82
CA ALA A 14 10.88 27.69 -14.43
C ALA A 14 9.51 27.23 -13.90
N ASP A 15 8.44 27.46 -14.66
CA ASP A 15 7.08 27.07 -14.30
C ASP A 15 6.95 25.55 -14.16
N ARG A 16 7.53 24.76 -15.09
CA ARG A 16 7.56 23.30 -14.99
C ARG A 16 8.31 22.82 -13.74
N LYS A 17 9.44 23.45 -13.39
CA LYS A 17 10.18 23.12 -12.17
C LYS A 17 9.38 23.47 -10.91
N ALA A 18 8.70 24.62 -10.90
CA ALA A 18 7.86 25.03 -9.78
C ALA A 18 6.69 24.07 -9.57
N LYS A 19 5.98 23.69 -10.64
CA LYS A 19 4.89 22.70 -10.59
C LYS A 19 5.35 21.36 -10.03
N LYS A 20 6.46 20.80 -10.56
CA LYS A 20 7.05 19.55 -10.05
C LYS A 20 7.46 19.62 -8.58
N LYS A 21 7.92 20.79 -8.10
CA LYS A 21 8.26 20.98 -6.69
C LYS A 21 7.00 21.00 -5.82
N LYS A 22 5.93 21.69 -6.25
CA LYS A 22 4.65 21.73 -5.54
C LYS A 22 4.03 20.34 -5.43
N GLU A 23 3.93 19.62 -6.54
CA GLU A 23 3.39 18.25 -6.59
C GLU A 23 4.18 17.30 -5.68
N LYS A 24 5.52 17.38 -5.68
CA LYS A 24 6.36 16.59 -4.76
C LYS A 24 6.14 16.96 -3.29
N LEU A 25 5.89 18.22 -2.98
CA LEU A 25 5.60 18.67 -1.61
C LEU A 25 4.21 18.22 -1.17
N GLU A 26 3.21 18.34 -2.04
CA GLU A 26 1.84 17.87 -1.80
C GLU A 26 1.82 16.36 -1.54
N ASN A 27 2.42 15.55 -2.42
CA ASN A 27 2.54 14.10 -2.21
C ASN A 27 3.28 13.75 -0.90
N ARG A 28 4.33 14.51 -0.55
CA ARG A 28 5.02 14.33 0.75
C ARG A 28 4.13 14.69 1.93
N LEU A 29 3.29 15.72 1.82
CA LEU A 29 2.35 16.11 2.87
C LEU A 29 1.20 15.12 2.99
N GLU A 30 0.67 14.62 1.88
CA GLU A 30 -0.33 13.55 1.85
C GLU A 30 0.21 12.30 2.56
N LYS A 31 1.42 11.85 2.20
CA LYS A 31 2.09 10.74 2.89
C LYS A 31 2.34 10.98 4.37
N LYS A 32 2.53 12.23 4.79
CA LYS A 32 2.68 12.58 6.22
C LYS A 32 1.34 12.65 6.95
N ARG A 33 0.27 13.07 6.26
CA ARG A 33 -1.09 13.14 6.81
C ARG A 33 -1.71 11.75 6.95
N HIS A 34 -1.41 10.85 6.02
CA HIS A 34 -1.67 9.43 6.18
C HIS A 34 -0.62 8.85 7.12
N GLU A 35 -0.83 9.02 8.42
CA GLU A 35 0.02 8.43 9.46
C GLU A 35 -0.02 6.91 9.32
N THR A 36 0.96 6.32 8.62
CA THR A 36 1.23 4.89 8.72
C THR A 36 1.87 4.67 10.07
N SER A 37 1.04 4.34 11.05
CA SER A 37 1.40 3.58 12.24
C SER A 37 2.55 2.63 11.90
N GLY A 38 3.72 2.81 12.54
CA GLY A 38 4.89 1.96 12.29
C GLY A 38 4.74 0.52 12.76
N LYS A 39 3.51 0.08 13.05
CA LYS A 39 3.16 -1.27 13.47
C LYS A 39 3.15 -2.18 12.25
N LEU A 40 3.51 -3.44 12.48
CA LEU A 40 3.56 -4.45 11.42
C LEU A 40 2.16 -4.71 10.82
N GLU A 41 1.12 -4.63 11.65
CA GLU A 41 -0.28 -4.84 11.25
C GLU A 41 -0.71 -3.87 10.14
N ASP A 42 -0.40 -2.58 10.27
CA ASP A 42 -0.72 -1.53 9.29
C ASP A 42 0.10 -1.65 7.98
N MET A 43 1.14 -2.50 7.95
CA MET A 43 1.92 -2.80 6.73
C MET A 43 1.45 -4.07 6.03
N ILE A 44 0.59 -4.87 6.66
CA ILE A 44 0.06 -6.10 6.07
C ILE A 44 -1.19 -5.74 5.26
N ALA A 45 -1.13 -5.96 3.96
CA ALA A 45 -2.27 -5.87 3.06
C ALA A 45 -2.85 -7.26 2.83
N TYR A 46 -4.13 -7.46 3.09
CA TYR A 46 -4.82 -8.70 2.76
C TYR A 46 -5.30 -8.65 1.32
N VAL A 47 -5.29 -9.79 0.64
CA VAL A 47 -5.69 -9.91 -0.78
C VAL A 47 -6.88 -10.86 -0.86
N ASP A 48 -7.95 -10.43 -1.54
CA ASP A 48 -9.14 -11.24 -1.77
C ASP A 48 -8.96 -12.27 -2.90
N GLU A 49 -9.97 -13.13 -3.11
CA GLU A 49 -9.96 -14.18 -4.15
C GLU A 49 -9.84 -13.63 -5.59
N PHE A 50 -10.12 -12.34 -5.77
CA PHE A 50 -10.05 -11.63 -7.04
C PHE A 50 -8.75 -10.82 -7.20
N GLY A 51 -7.85 -10.88 -6.20
CA GLY A 51 -6.57 -10.19 -6.22
C GLY A 51 -6.63 -8.71 -5.78
N ASN A 52 -7.75 -8.24 -5.23
CA ASN A 52 -7.87 -6.89 -4.71
C ASN A 52 -7.41 -6.79 -3.25
N ILE A 53 -6.83 -5.65 -2.89
CA ILE A 53 -6.43 -5.37 -1.51
C ILE A 53 -7.68 -5.09 -0.67
N SER A 54 -7.85 -5.82 0.42
CA SER A 54 -8.93 -5.61 1.39
C SER A 54 -8.36 -5.26 2.77
N ASP A 55 -9.06 -4.40 3.51
CA ASP A 55 -8.75 -4.04 4.89
C ASP A 55 -9.21 -5.12 5.90
N THR A 56 -10.01 -6.09 5.45
CA THR A 56 -10.49 -7.18 6.30
C THR A 56 -9.53 -8.37 6.26
N PRO A 57 -9.07 -8.89 7.40
CA PRO A 57 -8.28 -10.12 7.43
C PRO A 57 -9.08 -11.28 6.82
N PRO A 58 -8.44 -12.19 6.06
CA PRO A 58 -9.10 -13.37 5.54
C PRO A 58 -9.59 -14.25 6.70
N GLU A 59 -10.74 -14.90 6.50
CA GLU A 59 -11.29 -15.77 7.52
C GLU A 59 -10.28 -16.88 7.88
N PRO A 60 -10.11 -17.19 9.17
CA PRO A 60 -9.18 -18.23 9.60
C PRO A 60 -9.59 -19.57 9.00
N PRO A 61 -8.66 -20.37 8.47
CA PRO A 61 -8.98 -21.69 7.93
C PRO A 61 -9.57 -22.56 9.05
N GLU A 62 -10.75 -23.13 8.82
CA GLU A 62 -11.37 -24.08 9.75
C GLU A 62 -10.39 -25.23 10.04
N ASP A 63 -9.97 -25.36 11.30
CA ASP A 63 -9.07 -26.42 11.78
C ASP A 63 -9.64 -27.81 11.45
N LYS A 64 -9.23 -28.39 10.31
CA LYS A 64 -9.56 -29.77 9.93
C LYS A 64 -8.90 -30.82 10.84
N ASP A 65 -8.10 -30.41 11.82
CA ASP A 65 -7.25 -31.29 12.63
C ASP A 65 -7.94 -31.90 13.86
N LYS A 66 -9.14 -31.44 14.24
CA LYS A 66 -9.85 -31.99 15.42
C LYS A 66 -10.59 -33.31 15.18
N LYS A 67 -10.71 -33.79 13.93
CA LYS A 67 -11.52 -34.98 13.60
C LYS A 67 -10.78 -36.33 13.65
N LYS A 68 -9.44 -36.35 13.78
CA LYS A 68 -8.63 -37.60 13.71
C LYS A 68 -8.15 -38.18 15.06
N LYS A 69 -8.49 -37.60 16.20
CA LYS A 69 -7.96 -38.04 17.52
C LYS A 69 -8.84 -39.04 18.29
N ASN A 70 -10.04 -39.38 17.82
CA ASN A 70 -10.99 -40.22 18.59
C ASN A 70 -11.24 -41.64 18.04
N SER A 71 -10.45 -42.13 17.08
CA SER A 71 -10.57 -43.52 16.58
C SER A 71 -9.21 -44.21 16.61
N GLY A 72 -8.76 -44.64 17.78
CA GLY A 72 -7.50 -45.37 17.89
C GLY A 72 -6.94 -45.49 19.31
N SER A 73 -7.77 -45.81 20.31
CA SER A 73 -7.27 -46.38 21.55
C SER A 73 -7.50 -47.89 21.50
N ALA A 74 -6.48 -48.62 21.03
CA ALA A 74 -6.35 -50.05 21.30
C ALA A 74 -5.97 -50.23 22.77
N PRO A 75 -6.61 -51.12 23.55
CA PRO A 75 -6.03 -51.61 24.78
C PRO A 75 -5.14 -52.83 24.46
N THR A 76 -3.90 -52.73 24.91
CA THR A 76 -2.85 -53.75 24.98
C THR A 76 -3.03 -54.69 26.19
N ASP A 77 -2.50 -55.92 26.03
CA ASP A 77 -2.38 -57.08 26.94
C ASP A 77 -3.64 -57.95 27.18
#